data_AF-A0A6P0ULI6-F1
#
_entry.id   AF-A0A6P0ULI6-F1
#
_cell.length_a   1.000
_cell.length_b   1.000
_cell.length_c   1.000
_cell.angle_alpha   90.00
_cell.angle_beta   90.00
_cell.angle_gamma   90.00
#
_symmetry.space_group_name_H-M   'P 1'
#
loop_
_entity.id
_entity.type
_entity.pdbx_description
1 polymer ?
#
loop_
_entity_poly.entity_id
_entity_poly.type
_entity_poly.pdbx_seq_one_letter_code
_entity_poly.pdbx_strand_id
1 'polypeptide(L)'
;MKNIFKIICILALMAACKNTPAAEEAKPKNEVLVLGAIHSGHLIDSITYNTAYLTKLIKEINPDIILTEIPPDRFEEAVSGFKRDDSISEPRVMRFPEYTDVVFPLSKEMDFEIIPTAGWTLPMARARQQKLREISQDTSRTEDWNVYREANRLSDSLYRATGKVNDPYFIHTDTYDSIQDVALQVYNRLFNVELGLGGWENINIAHYWNIEKALEKHRYEGKRVLITYGAGHKGWFLRELRKRDDITLLEMKPFLDAIQ
;
A
#
# COMPACT_ATOMS: atom_id res chain seq x y z
N MET A 1 10.74 -89.83 -12.69
CA MET A 1 9.42 -89.27 -13.05
C MET A 1 8.83 -88.60 -11.83
N LYS A 2 8.52 -87.29 -11.92
CA LYS A 2 7.40 -86.52 -11.33
C LYS A 2 7.00 -86.81 -9.86
N ASN A 3 6.72 -85.89 -8.93
CA ASN A 3 6.56 -84.43 -8.78
C ASN A 3 6.43 -84.25 -7.25
N ILE A 4 7.24 -83.45 -6.54
CA ILE A 4 7.04 -82.04 -6.18
C ILE A 4 5.57 -81.67 -5.92
N PHE A 5 5.20 -81.43 -4.65
CA PHE A 5 4.40 -80.28 -4.20
C PHE A 5 4.52 -80.12 -2.67
N LYS A 6 5.44 -79.27 -2.22
CA LYS A 6 5.46 -78.71 -0.86
C LYS A 6 4.76 -77.35 -0.94
N ILE A 7 3.63 -77.20 -0.27
CA ILE A 7 3.00 -75.90 -0.05
C ILE A 7 3.61 -75.32 1.23
N ILE A 8 4.45 -74.31 1.06
CA ILE A 8 4.95 -73.45 2.15
C ILE A 8 4.10 -72.19 2.12
N CYS A 9 3.21 -72.02 3.10
CA CYS A 9 2.53 -70.76 3.35
C CYS A 9 3.53 -69.79 4.01
N ILE A 10 4.16 -68.94 3.20
CA ILE A 10 4.90 -67.77 3.69
C ILE A 10 3.88 -66.70 4.05
N LEU A 11 3.64 -66.51 5.35
CA LEU A 11 2.99 -65.32 5.89
C LEU A 11 3.94 -64.13 5.71
N ALA A 12 3.81 -63.44 4.58
CA ALA A 12 4.38 -62.12 4.41
C ALA A 12 3.51 -61.12 5.20
N LEU A 13 3.94 -60.75 6.41
CA LEU A 13 3.48 -59.51 7.04
C LEU A 13 3.92 -58.35 6.15
N MET A 14 3.03 -57.90 5.28
CA MET A 14 3.17 -56.60 4.65
C MET A 14 2.96 -55.54 5.73
N ALA A 15 4.06 -55.07 6.30
CA ALA A 15 4.13 -53.82 7.02
C ALA A 15 3.75 -52.71 6.04
N ALA A 16 2.45 -52.43 5.93
CA ALA A 16 1.94 -51.23 5.30
C ALA A 16 2.35 -50.05 6.19
N CYS A 17 3.56 -49.54 5.98
CA CYS A 17 3.90 -48.18 6.37
C CYS A 17 2.87 -47.27 5.71
N LYS A 18 1.90 -46.81 6.51
CA LYS A 18 1.09 -45.65 6.16
C LYS A 18 2.07 -44.50 6.06
N ASN A 19 2.52 -44.20 4.84
CA ASN A 19 3.10 -42.92 4.49
C ASN A 19 1.96 -41.90 4.66
N THR A 20 1.71 -41.47 5.90
CA THR A 20 1.03 -40.22 6.14
C THR A 20 1.90 -39.18 5.43
N PRO A 21 1.41 -38.48 4.39
CA PRO A 21 2.17 -37.39 3.81
C PRO A 21 2.52 -36.47 4.98
N ALA A 22 3.81 -36.21 5.18
CA ALA A 22 4.24 -35.21 6.14
C ALA A 22 3.43 -33.95 5.84
N ALA A 23 2.72 -33.44 6.85
CA ALA A 23 2.03 -32.16 6.71
C ALA A 23 3.08 -31.18 6.21
N GLU A 24 2.91 -30.70 4.98
CA GLU A 24 3.78 -29.70 4.39
C GLU A 24 3.79 -28.53 5.38
N GLU A 25 4.95 -28.25 6.00
CA GLU A 25 5.04 -27.16 6.97
C GLU A 25 4.50 -25.89 6.30
N ALA A 26 3.46 -25.33 6.90
CA ALA A 26 2.79 -24.16 6.34
C ALA A 26 3.83 -23.04 6.22
N LYS A 27 4.09 -22.61 4.99
CA LYS A 27 5.07 -21.55 4.71
C LYS A 27 4.67 -20.28 5.48
N PRO A 28 5.60 -19.59 6.15
CA PRO A 28 5.26 -18.46 7.00
C PRO A 28 4.77 -17.29 6.14
N LYS A 29 3.52 -16.88 6.32
CA LYS A 29 2.95 -15.74 5.59
C LYS A 29 3.56 -14.43 6.09
N ASN A 30 3.71 -13.46 5.19
CA ASN A 30 4.08 -12.10 5.60
C ASN A 30 2.90 -11.41 6.27
N GLU A 31 3.18 -10.58 7.27
CA GLU A 31 2.20 -9.64 7.83
C GLU A 31 2.22 -8.35 7.02
N VAL A 32 1.07 -7.87 6.57
CA VAL A 32 0.99 -6.65 5.75
C VAL A 32 0.05 -5.63 6.39
N LEU A 33 0.50 -4.37 6.50
CA LEU A 33 -0.30 -3.22 6.88
C LEU A 33 -0.35 -2.19 5.76
N VAL A 34 -1.46 -1.44 5.68
CA VAL A 34 -1.57 -0.26 4.82
C VAL A 34 -1.83 0.97 5.69
N LEU A 35 -0.86 1.87 5.75
CA LEU A 35 -0.93 3.15 6.43
C LEU A 35 -1.34 4.24 5.44
N GLY A 36 -2.47 4.89 5.72
CA GLY A 36 -2.94 6.07 4.99
C GLY A 36 -2.27 7.33 5.53
N ALA A 37 -1.46 7.97 4.70
CA ALA A 37 -0.81 9.25 4.98
C ALA A 37 -1.69 10.42 4.52
N ILE A 38 -1.58 11.56 5.20
CA ILE A 38 -2.24 12.82 4.83
C ILE A 38 -1.27 13.83 4.20
N HIS A 39 -0.07 13.37 3.80
CA HIS A 39 0.98 14.15 3.16
C HIS A 39 1.33 15.41 3.96
N SER A 40 1.35 16.59 3.32
CA SER A 40 1.59 17.87 4.00
C SER A 40 0.59 18.17 5.12
N GLY A 41 -0.53 17.45 5.20
CA GLY A 41 -1.44 17.49 6.35
C GLY A 41 -0.74 17.15 7.67
N HIS A 42 0.30 16.30 7.67
CA HIS A 42 1.08 15.95 8.86
C HIS A 42 1.86 17.15 9.44
N LEU A 43 2.14 18.18 8.64
CA LEU A 43 2.78 19.42 9.09
C LEU A 43 1.77 20.45 9.62
N ILE A 44 0.50 20.31 9.25
CA ILE A 44 -0.57 21.26 9.60
C ILE A 44 -1.33 20.77 10.82
N ASP A 45 -1.63 19.47 10.88
CA ASP A 45 -2.31 18.85 12.03
C ASP A 45 -1.33 18.68 13.18
N SER A 46 -1.14 19.74 13.96
CA SER A 46 -0.18 19.75 15.06
C SER A 46 -0.58 18.87 16.25
N ILE A 47 -1.83 18.39 16.31
CA ILE A 47 -2.39 17.77 17.51
C ILE A 47 -2.64 16.27 17.33
N THR A 48 -3.14 15.84 16.18
CA THR A 48 -3.71 14.48 16.06
C THR A 48 -2.79 13.54 15.29
N TYR A 49 -2.55 13.82 14.00
CA TYR A 49 -1.81 12.93 13.12
C TYR A 49 -0.60 13.63 12.51
N ASN A 50 0.29 14.16 13.37
CA ASN A 50 1.56 14.79 12.97
C ASN A 50 2.69 13.78 12.71
N THR A 51 3.86 14.28 12.30
CA THR A 51 5.07 13.46 12.08
C THR A 51 5.55 12.73 13.33
N ALA A 52 5.45 13.34 14.52
CA ALA A 52 5.81 12.67 15.77
C ALA A 52 4.89 11.48 16.09
N TYR A 53 3.60 11.59 15.79
CA TYR A 53 2.64 10.49 15.87
C TYR A 53 3.03 9.35 14.92
N LEU A 54 3.34 9.68 13.67
CA LEU A 54 3.82 8.69 12.69
C LEU A 54 5.11 8.00 13.14
N THR A 55 6.06 8.74 13.72
CA THR A 55 7.31 8.15 14.25
C THR A 55 7.01 7.11 15.32
N LYS A 56 6.13 7.42 16.28
CA LYS A 56 5.71 6.46 17.31
C LYS A 56 5.01 5.25 16.71
N LEU A 57 4.09 5.49 15.77
CA LEU A 57 3.32 4.44 15.12
C LEU A 57 4.20 3.47 14.33
N ILE A 58 5.16 3.97 13.54
CA ILE A 58 6.06 3.11 12.77
C ILE A 58 6.98 2.31 13.70
N LYS A 59 7.45 2.91 14.80
CA LYS A 59 8.21 2.19 15.83
C LYS A 59 7.40 1.06 16.47
N GLU A 60 6.13 1.31 16.76
CA GLU A 60 5.22 0.29 17.31
C GLU A 60 4.90 -0.82 16.30
N ILE A 61 4.69 -0.46 15.02
CA ILE A 61 4.50 -1.42 13.94
C ILE A 61 5.75 -2.29 13.81
N ASN A 62 6.96 -1.72 13.98
CA ASN A 62 8.24 -2.41 13.84
C ASN A 62 8.34 -3.23 12.54
N PRO A 63 8.23 -2.58 11.37
CA PRO A 63 8.25 -3.28 10.08
C PRO A 63 9.67 -3.75 9.73
N ASP A 64 9.77 -4.85 9.00
CA ASP A 64 11.01 -5.26 8.32
C ASP A 64 11.18 -4.54 6.97
N ILE A 65 10.06 -4.16 6.34
CA ILE A 65 10.03 -3.57 5.00
C ILE A 65 9.01 -2.44 4.98
N ILE A 66 9.37 -1.30 4.40
CA ILE A 66 8.45 -0.19 4.14
C ILE A 66 8.35 0.04 2.63
N LEU A 67 7.15 -0.19 2.08
CA LEU A 67 6.81 0.17 0.71
C LEU A 67 6.31 1.62 0.69
N THR A 68 6.90 2.46 -0.16
CA THR A 68 6.68 3.92 -0.11
C THR A 68 6.06 4.46 -1.40
N GLU A 69 5.31 5.57 -1.29
CA GLU A 69 4.87 6.38 -2.42
C GLU A 69 6.01 7.25 -3.02
N ILE A 70 7.21 6.69 -3.09
CA ILE A 70 8.36 7.29 -3.78
C ILE A 70 8.49 6.65 -5.17
N PRO A 71 8.61 7.44 -6.24
CA PRO A 71 8.93 6.90 -7.57
C PRO A 71 10.29 6.20 -7.56
N PRO A 72 10.41 4.97 -8.12
CA PRO A 72 11.70 4.27 -8.17
C PRO A 72 12.81 5.07 -8.83
N ASP A 73 12.50 5.87 -9.85
CA ASP A 73 13.45 6.73 -10.58
C ASP A 73 13.87 8.01 -9.81
N ARG A 74 13.39 8.19 -8.58
CA ARG A 74 13.77 9.28 -7.66
C ARG A 74 14.41 8.79 -6.37
N PHE A 75 14.29 7.50 -6.08
CA PHE A 75 14.72 6.95 -4.80
C PHE A 75 16.23 7.04 -4.58
N GLU A 76 17.04 6.73 -5.61
CA GLU A 76 18.50 6.77 -5.49
C GLU A 76 19.02 8.18 -5.18
N GLU A 77 18.47 9.20 -5.84
CA GLU A 77 18.80 10.60 -5.58
C GLU A 77 18.40 11.00 -4.15
N ALA A 78 17.18 10.63 -3.72
CA ALA A 78 16.70 10.91 -2.37
C ALA A 78 17.59 10.27 -1.29
N VAL A 79 17.93 8.99 -1.43
CA VAL A 79 18.83 8.28 -0.52
C VAL A 79 20.22 8.90 -0.51
N SER A 80 20.76 9.23 -1.68
CA SER A 80 22.10 9.83 -1.80
C SER A 80 22.17 11.21 -1.16
N GLY A 81 21.12 12.02 -1.35
CA GLY A 81 20.96 13.31 -0.67
C GLY A 81 20.89 13.15 0.84
N PHE A 82 20.04 12.25 1.34
CA PHE A 82 19.91 12.01 2.78
C PHE A 82 21.21 11.57 3.43
N LYS A 83 21.93 10.64 2.82
CA LYS A 83 23.24 10.17 3.32
C LYS A 83 24.28 11.29 3.38
N ARG A 84 24.22 12.24 2.45
CA ARG A 84 25.17 13.35 2.35
C ARG A 84 24.83 14.49 3.30
N ASP A 85 23.56 14.89 3.34
CA ASP A 85 23.13 16.17 3.92
C ASP A 85 22.21 16.02 5.15
N ASP A 86 21.93 14.77 5.57
CA ASP A 86 20.93 14.45 6.61
C ASP A 86 19.54 15.07 6.34
N SER A 87 19.23 15.27 5.06
CA SER A 87 17.98 15.88 4.59
C SER A 87 17.68 15.47 3.15
N ILE A 88 16.41 15.53 2.77
CA ILE A 88 15.96 15.20 1.41
C ILE A 88 15.76 16.48 0.62
N SER A 89 16.58 16.67 -0.42
CA SER A 89 16.43 17.76 -1.39
C SER A 89 15.76 17.33 -2.69
N GLU A 90 15.48 16.05 -2.88
CA GLU A 90 14.83 15.56 -4.11
C GLU A 90 13.41 16.18 -4.21
N PRO A 91 13.11 16.94 -5.28
CA PRO A 91 11.90 17.79 -5.34
C PRO A 91 10.55 17.10 -5.21
N ARG A 92 10.46 15.80 -5.54
CA ARG A 92 9.22 15.04 -5.44
C ARG A 92 9.02 14.47 -4.04
N VAL A 93 10.06 13.90 -3.44
CA VAL A 93 10.06 13.27 -2.12
C VAL A 93 9.98 14.33 -1.02
N MET A 94 10.58 15.51 -1.21
CA MET A 94 10.52 16.60 -0.21
C MET A 94 9.11 17.13 0.10
N ARG A 95 8.10 16.71 -0.66
CA ARG A 95 6.68 17.08 -0.45
C ARG A 95 5.95 16.16 0.53
N PHE A 96 6.60 15.09 0.96
CA PHE A 96 6.03 14.03 1.77
C PHE A 96 6.73 13.98 3.13
N PRO A 97 6.21 14.71 4.14
CA PRO A 97 6.80 14.72 5.48
C PRO A 97 6.86 13.32 6.12
N GLU A 98 5.94 12.42 5.76
CA GLU A 98 5.97 11.01 6.15
C GLU A 98 7.26 10.29 5.70
N TYR A 99 7.92 10.77 4.64
CA TYR A 99 9.21 10.24 4.21
C TYR A 99 10.36 11.08 4.75
N THR A 100 10.34 12.40 4.53
CA THR A 100 11.48 13.26 4.87
C THR A 100 11.74 13.35 6.37
N ASP A 101 10.67 13.39 7.17
CA ASP A 101 10.76 13.71 8.59
C ASP A 101 10.56 12.46 9.47
N VAL A 102 10.15 11.34 8.86
CA VAL A 102 9.83 10.10 9.57
C VAL A 102 10.58 8.90 9.01
N VAL A 103 10.24 8.38 7.82
CA VAL A 103 10.80 7.11 7.33
C VAL A 103 12.32 7.18 7.13
N PHE A 104 12.86 8.22 6.48
CA PHE A 104 14.31 8.34 6.28
C PHE A 104 15.07 8.52 7.62
N PRO A 105 14.65 9.41 8.54
CA PRO A 105 15.24 9.47 9.88
C PRO A 105 15.18 8.14 10.64
N LEU A 106 14.04 7.45 10.62
CA LEU A 106 13.87 6.16 11.30
C LEU A 106 14.78 5.07 10.72
N SER A 107 15.17 5.15 9.45
CA SER A 107 16.09 4.18 8.84
C SER A 107 17.51 4.24 9.41
N LYS A 108 17.82 5.22 10.27
CA LYS A 108 19.06 5.27 11.05
C LYS A 108 18.97 4.55 12.39
N GLU A 109 17.75 4.36 12.89
CA GLU A 109 17.47 3.79 14.22
C GLU A 109 16.92 2.35 14.13
N MET A 110 16.28 2.01 13.02
CA MET A 110 15.57 0.74 12.80
C MET A 110 16.11 0.05 11.55
N ASP A 111 16.15 -1.28 11.59
CA ASP A 111 16.65 -2.12 10.50
C ASP A 111 15.52 -2.56 9.58
N PHE A 112 15.05 -1.65 8.72
CA PHE A 112 14.06 -1.96 7.68
C PHE A 112 14.56 -1.62 6.27
N GLU A 113 14.09 -2.36 5.28
CA GLU A 113 14.30 -2.06 3.86
C GLU A 113 13.24 -1.04 3.39
N ILE A 114 13.68 0.07 2.76
CA ILE A 114 12.77 1.00 2.07
C ILE A 114 12.70 0.59 0.60
N ILE A 115 11.50 0.29 0.11
CA ILE A 115 11.26 -0.04 -1.29
C ILE A 115 10.35 1.02 -1.93
N PRO A 116 10.82 1.75 -2.96
CA PRO A 116 10.00 2.72 -3.67
C PRO A 116 9.00 2.00 -4.59
N THR A 117 7.71 2.32 -4.46
CA THR A 117 6.64 1.63 -5.20
C THR A 117 5.74 2.56 -6.01
N ALA A 118 5.96 3.87 -6.02
CA ALA A 118 5.06 4.75 -6.77
C ALA A 118 5.21 4.57 -8.29
N GLY A 119 4.11 4.28 -9.00
CA GLY A 119 4.06 4.21 -10.46
C GLY A 119 4.08 5.59 -11.15
N TRP A 120 4.17 6.69 -10.40
CA TRP A 120 4.24 8.02 -10.98
C TRP A 120 5.59 8.27 -11.63
N THR A 121 5.57 8.76 -12.87
CA THR A 121 6.73 9.39 -13.49
C THR A 121 6.46 10.88 -13.72
N LEU A 122 7.51 11.69 -13.83
CA LEU A 122 7.36 13.11 -14.12
C LEU A 122 6.61 13.39 -15.46
N PRO A 123 6.90 12.69 -16.57
CA PRO A 123 6.13 12.83 -17.80
C PRO A 123 4.63 12.52 -17.61
N MET A 124 4.30 11.45 -16.88
CA MET A 124 2.90 11.09 -16.59
C MET A 124 2.19 12.18 -15.79
N ALA A 125 2.82 12.69 -14.73
CA ALA A 125 2.25 13.75 -13.91
C ALA A 125 1.99 15.03 -14.74
N ARG A 126 2.94 15.41 -15.61
CA ARG A 126 2.80 16.58 -16.51
C ARG A 126 1.67 16.38 -17.53
N ALA A 127 1.63 15.22 -18.19
CA ALA A 127 0.60 14.90 -19.17
C ALA A 127 -0.80 14.92 -18.55
N ARG A 128 -0.97 14.28 -17.38
CA ARG A 128 -2.23 14.32 -16.62
C ARG A 128 -2.65 15.76 -16.29
N GLN A 129 -1.72 16.55 -15.76
CA GLN A 129 -2.02 17.93 -15.34
C GLN A 129 -2.42 18.80 -16.54
N GLN A 130 -1.72 18.68 -17.67
CA GLN A 130 -2.08 19.36 -18.90
C GLN A 130 -3.47 18.95 -19.38
N LYS A 131 -3.75 17.65 -19.42
CA LYS A 131 -5.02 17.14 -19.92
C LYS A 131 -6.21 17.55 -19.06
N LEU A 132 -6.06 17.55 -17.73
CA LEU A 132 -7.09 18.08 -16.82
C LEU A 132 -7.34 19.58 -17.02
N ARG A 133 -6.29 20.37 -17.30
CA ARG A 133 -6.46 21.79 -17.65
C ARG A 133 -7.26 21.96 -18.94
N GLU A 134 -6.92 21.21 -19.99
CA GLU A 134 -7.65 21.21 -21.25
C GLU A 134 -9.13 20.86 -21.03
N ILE A 135 -9.43 19.78 -20.31
CA ILE A 135 -10.81 19.37 -19.98
C ILE A 135 -11.56 20.48 -19.25
N SER A 136 -10.93 21.12 -18.25
CA SER A 136 -11.56 22.19 -17.48
C SER A 136 -11.85 23.47 -18.27
N GLN A 137 -11.21 23.65 -19.42
CA GLN A 137 -11.39 24.81 -20.31
C GLN A 137 -12.27 24.50 -21.53
N ASP A 138 -12.55 23.23 -21.78
CA ASP A 138 -13.40 22.77 -22.88
C ASP A 138 -14.89 22.97 -22.56
N THR A 139 -15.51 23.92 -23.24
CA THR A 139 -16.95 24.23 -23.07
C THR A 139 -17.87 23.04 -23.35
N SER A 140 -17.46 22.09 -24.20
CA SER A 140 -18.23 20.86 -24.46
C SER A 140 -18.19 19.87 -23.28
N ARG A 141 -17.24 20.03 -22.36
CA ARG A 141 -17.04 19.20 -21.17
C ARG A 141 -17.51 19.89 -19.88
N THR A 142 -18.22 21.01 -19.99
CA THR A 142 -18.70 21.79 -18.84
C THR A 142 -19.50 20.93 -17.86
N GLU A 143 -20.37 20.06 -18.35
CA GLU A 143 -21.19 19.19 -17.50
C GLU A 143 -20.34 18.15 -16.76
N ASP A 144 -19.47 17.44 -17.46
CA ASP A 144 -18.53 16.48 -16.83
C ASP A 144 -17.68 17.16 -15.75
N TRP A 145 -17.18 18.36 -16.04
CA TRP A 145 -16.38 19.12 -15.08
C TRP A 145 -17.20 19.55 -13.86
N ASN A 146 -18.48 19.93 -14.04
CA ASN A 146 -19.38 20.25 -12.94
C ASN A 146 -19.68 19.02 -12.08
N VAL A 147 -19.98 17.88 -12.70
CA VAL A 147 -20.21 16.60 -12.00
C VAL A 147 -18.98 16.20 -11.18
N TYR A 148 -17.78 16.33 -11.76
CA TYR A 148 -16.52 16.11 -11.04
C TYR A 148 -16.37 17.03 -9.82
N ARG A 149 -16.57 18.35 -10.00
CA ARG A 149 -16.45 19.31 -8.90
C ARG A 149 -17.47 19.05 -7.80
N GLU A 150 -18.70 18.68 -8.15
CA GLU A 150 -19.75 18.41 -7.17
C GLU A 150 -19.47 17.13 -6.37
N ALA A 151 -18.97 16.09 -7.02
CA ALA A 151 -18.54 14.88 -6.31
C ALA A 151 -17.41 15.16 -5.30
N ASN A 152 -16.46 16.02 -5.64
CA ASN A 152 -15.41 16.45 -4.69
C ASN A 152 -16.01 17.23 -3.52
N ARG A 153 -16.91 18.20 -3.78
CA ARG A 153 -17.58 18.95 -2.70
C ARG A 153 -18.38 18.04 -1.77
N LEU A 154 -19.07 17.04 -2.33
CA LEU A 154 -19.81 16.06 -1.55
C LEU A 154 -18.87 15.23 -0.67
N SER A 155 -17.80 14.67 -1.23
CA SER A 155 -16.78 13.93 -0.47
C SER A 155 -16.20 14.79 0.67
N ASP A 156 -15.80 16.02 0.38
CA ASP A 156 -15.29 16.96 1.37
C ASP A 156 -16.33 17.30 2.46
N SER A 157 -17.60 17.43 2.08
CA SER A 157 -18.69 17.69 3.01
C SER A 157 -18.94 16.50 3.93
N LEU A 158 -18.92 15.29 3.39
CA LEU A 158 -19.06 14.05 4.16
C LEU A 158 -17.90 13.90 5.15
N TYR A 159 -16.67 14.19 4.72
CA TYR A 159 -15.51 14.23 5.62
C TYR A 159 -15.70 15.24 6.75
N ARG A 160 -16.04 16.49 6.44
CA ARG A 160 -16.27 17.51 7.48
C ARG A 160 -17.37 17.10 8.46
N ALA A 161 -18.44 16.46 7.98
CA ALA A 161 -19.54 16.00 8.80
C ALA A 161 -19.14 14.92 9.82
N THR A 162 -18.03 14.21 9.61
CA THR A 162 -17.54 13.21 10.59
C THR A 162 -16.88 13.86 11.81
N GLY A 163 -16.39 15.10 11.67
CA GLY A 163 -15.57 15.77 12.70
C GLY A 163 -14.21 15.11 12.95
N LYS A 164 -13.80 14.17 12.09
CA LYS A 164 -12.67 13.26 12.31
C LYS A 164 -11.70 13.18 11.12
N VAL A 165 -11.69 14.18 10.24
CA VAL A 165 -10.99 14.13 8.93
C VAL A 165 -9.53 13.67 9.05
N ASN A 166 -8.82 14.15 10.07
CA ASN A 166 -7.41 13.81 10.32
C ASN A 166 -7.22 12.81 11.48
N ASP A 167 -8.29 12.26 12.03
CA ASP A 167 -8.19 11.27 13.09
C ASP A 167 -7.62 9.95 12.51
N PRO A 168 -6.46 9.47 12.99
CA PRO A 168 -5.84 8.26 12.46
C PRO A 168 -6.74 7.03 12.67
N TYR A 169 -7.61 7.01 13.68
CA TYR A 169 -8.59 5.93 13.85
C TYR A 169 -9.64 5.94 12.75
N PHE A 170 -10.03 7.12 12.28
CA PHE A 170 -11.01 7.26 11.22
C PHE A 170 -10.42 7.01 9.83
N ILE A 171 -9.23 7.57 9.55
CA ILE A 171 -8.52 7.42 8.27
C ILE A 171 -8.38 5.95 7.88
N HIS A 172 -8.13 5.06 8.85
CA HIS A 172 -7.92 3.64 8.60
C HIS A 172 -9.20 2.79 8.56
N THR A 173 -10.39 3.41 8.44
CA THR A 173 -11.67 2.67 8.32
C THR A 173 -12.11 2.48 6.86
N ASP A 174 -13.02 1.52 6.64
CA ASP A 174 -13.76 1.37 5.38
C ASP A 174 -14.70 2.57 5.11
N THR A 175 -15.14 3.27 6.17
CA THR A 175 -15.99 4.47 6.02
C THR A 175 -15.22 5.61 5.38
N TYR A 176 -13.97 5.82 5.79
CA TYR A 176 -13.08 6.80 5.14
C TYR A 176 -12.92 6.47 3.65
N ASP A 177 -12.59 5.21 3.34
CA ASP A 177 -12.41 4.75 1.95
C ASP A 177 -13.69 4.95 1.11
N SER A 178 -14.85 4.67 1.71
CA SER A 178 -16.14 4.83 1.04
C SER A 178 -16.49 6.29 0.74
N ILE A 179 -16.13 7.22 1.64
CA ILE A 179 -16.30 8.66 1.38
C ILE A 179 -15.37 9.09 0.26
N GLN A 180 -14.10 8.68 0.29
CA GLN A 180 -13.15 8.99 -0.76
C GLN A 180 -13.63 8.51 -2.15
N ASP A 181 -14.19 7.30 -2.20
CA ASP A 181 -14.67 6.69 -3.44
C ASP A 181 -15.78 7.52 -4.12
N VAL A 182 -16.54 8.36 -3.39
CA VAL A 182 -17.53 9.28 -3.97
C VAL A 182 -16.90 10.18 -5.04
N ALA A 183 -15.78 10.83 -4.72
CA ALA A 183 -15.08 11.70 -5.65
C ALA A 183 -14.26 10.91 -6.67
N LEU A 184 -13.56 9.87 -6.20
CA LEU A 184 -12.62 9.11 -7.03
C LEU A 184 -13.31 8.30 -8.12
N GLN A 185 -14.45 7.67 -7.84
CA GLN A 185 -15.16 6.88 -8.85
C GLN A 185 -15.77 7.78 -9.94
N VAL A 186 -16.19 8.99 -9.59
CA VAL A 186 -16.64 9.98 -10.59
C VAL A 186 -15.46 10.44 -11.45
N TYR A 187 -14.34 10.80 -10.84
CA TYR A 187 -13.11 11.14 -11.58
C TYR A 187 -12.66 9.99 -12.50
N ASN A 188 -12.68 8.76 -11.98
CA ASN A 188 -12.28 7.56 -12.71
C ASN A 188 -13.18 7.34 -13.94
N ARG A 189 -14.50 7.35 -13.74
CA ARG A 189 -15.49 7.18 -14.82
C ARG A 189 -15.38 8.26 -15.89
N LEU A 190 -15.18 9.51 -15.51
CA LEU A 190 -15.18 10.63 -16.44
C LEU A 190 -13.85 10.78 -17.20
N PHE A 191 -12.72 10.49 -16.55
CA PHE A 191 -11.41 10.92 -17.07
C PHE A 191 -10.36 9.81 -17.18
N ASN A 192 -10.51 8.63 -16.56
CA ASN A 192 -9.42 7.65 -16.50
C ASN A 192 -8.87 7.24 -17.88
N VAL A 193 -9.76 6.94 -18.83
CA VAL A 193 -9.37 6.53 -20.19
C VAL A 193 -8.61 7.66 -20.89
N GLU A 194 -9.13 8.87 -20.83
CA GLU A 194 -8.56 10.04 -21.50
C GLU A 194 -7.23 10.50 -20.86
N LEU A 195 -7.04 10.24 -19.57
CA LEU A 195 -5.81 10.55 -18.85
C LEU A 195 -4.71 9.47 -19.01
N GLY A 196 -5.01 8.36 -19.69
CA GLY A 196 -4.06 7.27 -19.90
C GLY A 196 -3.44 6.79 -18.58
N LEU A 197 -2.12 6.62 -18.54
CA LEU A 197 -1.43 6.13 -17.34
C LEU A 197 -1.60 7.02 -16.09
N GLY A 198 -2.00 8.29 -16.25
CA GLY A 198 -2.29 9.20 -15.14
C GLY A 198 -3.75 9.18 -14.66
N GLY A 199 -4.60 8.33 -15.25
CA GLY A 199 -5.95 8.07 -14.77
C GLY A 199 -5.95 7.37 -13.40
N TRP A 200 -7.05 7.46 -12.66
CA TRP A 200 -7.14 6.95 -11.27
C TRP A 200 -6.95 5.43 -11.19
N GLU A 201 -7.69 4.66 -11.97
CA GLU A 201 -7.51 3.20 -11.99
C GLU A 201 -6.12 2.83 -12.50
N ASN A 202 -5.68 3.49 -13.59
CA ASN A 202 -4.43 3.15 -14.26
C ASN A 202 -3.20 3.41 -13.36
N ILE A 203 -3.21 4.50 -12.59
CA ILE A 203 -2.11 4.76 -11.66
C ILE A 203 -2.11 3.80 -10.47
N ASN A 204 -3.29 3.42 -9.95
CA ASN A 204 -3.36 2.45 -8.85
C ASN A 204 -2.87 1.07 -9.29
N ILE A 205 -3.19 0.64 -10.52
CA ILE A 205 -2.60 -0.57 -11.13
C ILE A 205 -1.07 -0.45 -11.17
N ALA A 206 -0.53 0.69 -11.59
CA ALA A 206 0.92 0.89 -11.67
C ALA A 206 1.59 0.91 -10.27
N HIS A 207 0.97 1.54 -9.27
CA HIS A 207 1.41 1.48 -7.88
C HIS A 207 1.43 0.03 -7.38
N TYR A 208 0.32 -0.66 -7.56
CA TYR A 208 0.15 -2.01 -7.05
C TYR A 208 1.04 -3.02 -7.76
N TRP A 209 1.33 -2.85 -9.05
CA TRP A 209 2.31 -3.68 -9.75
C TRP A 209 3.68 -3.67 -9.07
N ASN A 210 4.14 -2.50 -8.60
CA ASN A 210 5.40 -2.42 -7.86
C ASN A 210 5.29 -3.02 -6.45
N ILE A 211 4.15 -2.82 -5.77
CA ILE A 211 3.87 -3.46 -4.48
C ILE A 211 3.87 -4.98 -4.62
N GLU A 212 3.15 -5.51 -5.60
CA GLU A 212 3.07 -6.93 -5.91
C GLU A 212 4.44 -7.51 -6.22
N LYS A 213 5.26 -6.82 -7.03
CA LYS A 213 6.64 -7.23 -7.31
C LYS A 213 7.49 -7.30 -6.03
N ALA A 214 7.33 -6.34 -5.12
CA ALA A 214 8.03 -6.35 -3.83
C ALA A 214 7.55 -7.50 -2.94
N LEU A 215 6.23 -7.71 -2.82
CA LEU A 215 5.67 -8.82 -2.04
C LEU A 215 6.06 -10.19 -2.61
N GLU A 216 6.13 -10.34 -3.94
CA GLU A 216 6.57 -11.60 -4.58
C GLU A 216 8.05 -11.87 -4.34
N LYS A 217 8.91 -10.83 -4.36
CA LYS A 217 10.33 -10.95 -4.00
C LYS A 217 10.52 -11.50 -2.59
N HIS A 218 9.63 -11.12 -1.67
CA HIS A 218 9.68 -11.49 -0.25
C HIS A 218 8.66 -12.56 0.13
N ARG A 219 8.17 -13.35 -0.84
CA ARG A 219 7.05 -14.26 -0.65
C ARG A 219 7.40 -15.35 0.38
N TYR A 220 6.51 -15.51 1.37
CA TYR A 220 6.64 -16.48 2.45
C TYR A 220 7.91 -16.36 3.32
N GLU A 221 8.35 -15.14 3.62
CA GLU A 221 9.52 -14.90 4.47
C GLU A 221 9.15 -14.64 5.95
N GLY A 222 7.85 -14.58 6.28
CA GLY A 222 7.40 -14.24 7.63
C GLY A 222 7.70 -12.79 8.01
N LYS A 223 7.84 -11.89 7.02
CA LYS A 223 8.21 -10.49 7.19
C LYS A 223 7.00 -9.62 7.54
N ARG A 224 7.21 -8.57 8.32
CA ARG A 224 6.22 -7.50 8.51
C ARG A 224 6.47 -6.37 7.52
N VAL A 225 5.52 -6.18 6.61
CA VAL A 225 5.57 -5.19 5.54
C VAL A 225 4.58 -4.06 5.81
N LEU A 226 5.07 -2.83 5.85
CA LEU A 226 4.26 -1.64 5.98
C LEU A 226 4.17 -0.91 4.62
N ILE A 227 2.96 -0.74 4.10
CA ILE A 227 2.69 0.04 2.89
C ILE A 227 2.27 1.44 3.30
N THR A 228 3.04 2.46 2.89
CA THR A 228 2.82 3.86 3.23
C THR A 228 2.48 4.67 1.97
N TYR A 229 1.25 5.17 1.89
CA TYR A 229 0.72 5.90 0.75
C TYR A 229 -0.30 6.93 1.18
N GLY A 230 -0.58 7.92 0.33
CA GLY A 230 -1.72 8.81 0.51
C GLY A 230 -3.01 8.03 0.79
N ALA A 231 -3.75 8.44 1.82
CA ALA A 231 -4.91 7.70 2.33
C ALA A 231 -5.97 7.40 1.25
N GLY A 232 -6.05 8.22 0.20
CA GLY A 232 -6.97 7.98 -0.91
C GLY A 232 -6.69 6.71 -1.73
N HIS A 233 -5.49 6.12 -1.64
CA HIS A 233 -5.13 4.87 -2.32
C HIS A 233 -5.44 3.62 -1.48
N LYS A 234 -5.60 3.77 -0.16
CA LYS A 234 -5.69 2.66 0.80
C LYS A 234 -6.78 1.66 0.44
N GLY A 235 -8.01 2.12 0.25
CA GLY A 235 -9.13 1.25 -0.09
C GLY A 235 -8.90 0.44 -1.37
N TRP A 236 -8.20 1.01 -2.37
CA TRP A 236 -7.85 0.29 -3.59
C TRP A 236 -6.83 -0.82 -3.31
N PHE A 237 -5.75 -0.52 -2.58
CA PHE A 237 -4.74 -1.54 -2.24
C PHE A 237 -5.31 -2.66 -1.38
N LEU A 238 -6.14 -2.34 -0.39
CA LEU A 238 -6.75 -3.35 0.47
C LEU A 238 -7.58 -4.36 -0.34
N ARG A 239 -8.30 -3.91 -1.39
CA ARG A 239 -9.06 -4.79 -2.28
C ARG A 239 -8.18 -5.78 -3.04
N GLU A 240 -7.02 -5.33 -3.52
CA GLU A 240 -6.09 -6.22 -4.23
C GLU A 240 -5.30 -7.14 -3.28
N LEU A 241 -4.84 -6.62 -2.15
CA LEU A 241 -4.12 -7.41 -1.14
C LEU A 241 -4.97 -8.55 -0.58
N ARG A 242 -6.29 -8.34 -0.39
CA ARG A 242 -7.24 -9.38 0.04
C ARG A 242 -7.34 -10.57 -0.91
N LYS A 243 -6.88 -10.44 -2.16
CA LYS A 243 -6.85 -11.53 -3.15
C LYS A 243 -5.64 -12.45 -2.99
N ARG A 244 -4.63 -12.04 -2.21
CA ARG A 244 -3.39 -12.80 -2.01
C ARG A 244 -3.57 -13.88 -0.95
N ASP A 245 -2.91 -15.03 -1.16
CA ASP A 245 -2.94 -16.18 -0.25
C ASP A 245 -1.70 -16.28 0.65
N ASP A 246 -0.66 -15.52 0.34
CA ASP A 246 0.67 -15.59 0.94
C ASP A 246 0.93 -14.55 2.05
N ILE A 247 -0.09 -13.75 2.37
CA ILE A 247 -0.02 -12.71 3.40
C ILE A 247 -1.14 -12.85 4.44
N THR A 248 -0.89 -12.27 5.60
CA THR A 248 -1.89 -11.93 6.61
C THR A 248 -2.03 -10.42 6.63
N LEU A 249 -3.18 -9.91 6.17
CA LEU A 249 -3.48 -8.49 6.24
C LEU A 249 -3.87 -8.11 7.67
N LEU A 250 -3.13 -7.18 8.28
CA LEU A 250 -3.36 -6.74 9.65
C LEU A 250 -4.15 -5.44 9.69
N GLU A 251 -4.96 -5.29 10.72
CA GLU A 251 -5.71 -4.06 11.02
C GLU A 251 -4.81 -3.02 11.68
N MET A 252 -5.00 -1.74 11.38
CA MET A 252 -4.20 -0.65 11.95
C MET A 252 -4.54 -0.35 13.41
N LYS A 253 -5.80 -0.57 13.82
CA LYS A 253 -6.32 -0.15 15.13
C LYS A 253 -5.49 -0.64 16.32
N PRO A 254 -5.06 -1.92 16.41
CA PRO A 254 -4.27 -2.39 17.55
C PRO A 254 -2.96 -1.61 17.75
N PHE A 255 -2.32 -1.18 16.66
CA PHE A 255 -1.09 -0.39 16.71
C PHE A 255 -1.36 1.07 17.11
N LEU A 256 -2.52 1.62 16.74
CA LEU A 256 -2.96 2.94 17.20
C LEU A 256 -3.28 2.94 18.69
N ASP A 257 -3.90 1.87 19.20
CA ASP A 257 -4.23 1.74 20.62
C ASP A 257 -2.96 1.69 21.49
N ALA A 258 -1.87 1.10 20.98
CA ALA A 258 -0.63 0.87 21.72
C ALA A 258 0.25 2.13 21.91
N ILE A 259 0.01 3.20 21.14
CA ILE A 259 0.82 4.44 21.19
C ILE A 259 0.11 5.62 21.85
N GLN A 260 -1.07 5.39 22.46
CA GLN A 260 -1.80 6.39 23.24
C GLN A 260 -1.08 6.74 24.56
#